data_AF-A0A2N5K4W9-F1
#
_entry.id   AF-A0A2N5K4W9-F1
#
_cell.length_a   1.000
_cell.length_b   1.000
_cell.length_c   1.000
_cell.angle_alpha   90.00
_cell.angle_beta   90.00
_cell.angle_gamma   90.00
#
_symmetry.space_group_name_H-M   'P 1'
#
loop_
_entity.id
_entity.type
_entity.pdbx_description
1 polymer ?
#
loop_
_entity_poly.entity_id
_entity_poly.type
_entity_poly.pdbx_seq_one_letter_code
_entity_poly.pdbx_strand_id
1 'polypeptide(L)'
;MRGTYFSNDGSLPEVEIRELSDLLATQLYGKLERKVYGLSKQDVSELVAPYIEDLTPDDQRSVAWLVWDLFQEGLKIEMQRRRRR
;
A
#
# COMPACT_ATOMS: atom_id res chain seq x y z
N MET A 1 -5.13 22.34 -10.48
CA MET A 1 -3.93 22.45 -9.62
C MET A 1 -4.41 22.38 -8.17
N ARG A 2 -4.35 21.21 -7.53
CA ARG A 2 -4.61 21.08 -6.09
C ARG A 2 -3.26 21.19 -5.39
N GLY A 3 -3.14 22.17 -4.49
CA GLY A 3 -1.90 22.46 -3.77
C GLY A 3 -1.59 21.34 -2.80
N THR A 4 -0.43 20.72 -3.00
CA THR A 4 0.18 19.76 -2.09
C THR A 4 0.54 20.52 -0.81
N TYR A 5 -0.12 20.17 0.29
CA TYR A 5 0.28 20.62 1.62
C TYR A 5 1.47 19.74 2.02
N PHE A 6 2.67 20.14 1.62
CA PHE A 6 3.88 19.61 2.23
C PHE A 6 3.85 20.03 3.71
N SER A 7 3.89 19.05 4.61
CA SER A 7 4.28 19.31 6.00
C SER A 7 5.64 20.01 5.99
N ASN A 8 5.92 20.88 6.97
CA ASN A 8 7.11 21.74 6.99
C ASN A 8 8.45 20.97 7.01
N ASP A 9 8.41 19.64 7.08
CA ASP A 9 9.50 18.67 7.07
C ASP A 9 9.63 17.87 5.76
N GLY A 10 8.76 18.12 4.76
CA GLY A 10 8.73 17.39 3.49
C GLY A 10 8.02 16.04 3.54
N SER A 11 7.38 15.69 4.66
CA SER A 11 6.55 14.49 4.77
C SER A 11 5.16 14.67 4.15
N LEU A 12 4.61 13.60 3.62
CA LEU A 12 3.22 13.59 3.19
C LEU A 12 2.27 13.61 4.40
N PRO A 13 1.14 14.33 4.31
CA PRO A 13 0.06 14.16 5.28
C PRO A 13 -0.38 12.69 5.37
N GLU A 14 -0.74 12.23 6.57
CA GLU A 14 -1.16 10.83 6.80
C GLU A 14 -2.30 10.40 5.86
N VAL A 15 -3.21 11.32 5.53
CA VAL A 15 -4.30 11.08 4.58
C VAL A 15 -3.79 10.77 3.17
N GLU A 16 -2.76 11.49 2.71
CA GLU A 16 -2.17 11.28 1.38
C GLU A 16 -1.42 9.94 1.31
N ILE A 17 -0.72 9.56 2.41
CA ILE A 17 -0.08 8.24 2.54
C ILE A 17 -1.12 7.11 2.42
N ARG A 18 -2.27 7.25 3.08
CA ARG A 18 -3.37 6.26 3.02
C ARG A 18 -3.96 6.18 1.62
N GLU A 19 -4.30 7.32 1.01
CA GLU A 19 -4.85 7.37 -0.35
C GLU A 19 -3.89 6.76 -1.38
N LEU A 20 -2.60 7.07 -1.29
CA LEU A 20 -1.57 6.48 -2.15
C LEU A 20 -1.46 4.96 -1.94
N SER A 21 -1.49 4.50 -0.69
CA SER A 21 -1.43 3.08 -0.36
C SER A 21 -2.63 2.31 -0.93
N ASP A 22 -3.85 2.85 -0.80
CA ASP A 22 -5.06 2.24 -1.36
C ASP A 22 -5.00 2.15 -2.89
N LEU A 23 -4.51 3.20 -3.56
CA LEU A 23 -4.34 3.23 -5.00
C LEU A 23 -3.37 2.15 -5.48
N LEU A 24 -2.19 2.08 -4.84
CA LEU A 24 -1.15 1.09 -5.18
C LEU A 24 -1.62 -0.33 -4.90
N ALA A 25 -2.26 -0.57 -3.76
CA ALA A 25 -2.83 -1.87 -3.42
C ALA A 25 -3.87 -2.31 -4.46
N THR A 26 -4.77 -1.40 -4.88
CA THR A 26 -5.78 -1.68 -5.91
C THR A 26 -5.13 -2.00 -7.25
N GLN A 27 -4.12 -1.23 -7.67
CA GLN A 27 -3.44 -1.44 -8.95
C GLN A 27 -2.66 -2.77 -8.95
N LEU A 28 -1.96 -3.10 -7.88
CA LEU A 28 -1.22 -4.35 -7.73
C LEU A 28 -2.17 -5.55 -7.66
N TYR A 29 -3.29 -5.43 -6.93
CA TYR A 29 -4.33 -6.45 -6.93
C TYR A 29 -4.93 -6.64 -8.33
N GLY A 30 -5.17 -5.56 -9.09
CA GLY A 30 -5.64 -5.66 -10.47
C GLY A 30 -4.67 -6.40 -11.41
N LYS A 31 -3.36 -6.32 -11.15
CA LYS A 31 -2.31 -6.97 -11.97
C LYS A 31 -2.02 -8.41 -11.55
N LEU A 32 -1.96 -8.67 -10.25
CA LEU A 32 -1.50 -9.94 -9.68
C LEU A 32 -2.65 -10.79 -9.11
N GLU A 33 -3.84 -10.20 -9.00
CA GLU A 33 -5.03 -10.78 -8.39
C GLU A 33 -4.71 -11.38 -7.02
N ARG A 34 -5.19 -12.59 -6.76
CA ARG A 34 -5.04 -13.30 -5.48
C ARG A 34 -3.59 -13.64 -5.14
N LYS A 35 -2.65 -13.51 -6.08
CA LYS A 35 -1.22 -13.77 -5.81
C LYS A 35 -0.63 -12.75 -4.84
N VAL A 36 -1.21 -11.54 -4.73
CA VAL A 36 -0.76 -10.52 -3.78
C VAL A 36 -0.78 -10.99 -2.33
N TYR A 37 -1.68 -11.92 -1.99
CA TYR A 37 -1.78 -12.46 -0.65
C TYR A 37 -0.56 -13.29 -0.22
N GLY A 38 0.24 -13.77 -1.18
CA GLY A 38 1.47 -14.50 -0.92
C GLY A 38 2.72 -13.62 -0.84
N LEU A 39 2.60 -12.31 -1.09
CA LEU A 39 3.73 -11.41 -1.09
C LEU A 39 4.22 -11.16 0.34
N SER A 40 5.54 -11.24 0.52
CA SER A 40 6.19 -10.74 1.71
C SER A 40 6.17 -9.21 1.73
N LYS A 41 6.45 -8.62 2.90
CA LYS A 41 6.62 -7.17 3.00
C LYS A 41 7.76 -6.65 2.10
N GLN A 42 8.82 -7.44 1.92
CA GLN A 42 9.92 -7.09 1.03
C GLN A 42 9.48 -7.07 -0.44
N ASP A 43 8.73 -8.08 -0.88
CA ASP A 43 8.22 -8.11 -2.26
C ASP A 43 7.33 -6.90 -2.54
N VAL A 44 6.47 -6.53 -1.59
CA VAL A 44 5.65 -5.31 -1.71
C VAL A 44 6.52 -4.07 -1.80
N SER A 45 7.53 -3.94 -0.94
CA SER A 45 8.47 -2.81 -0.96
C SER A 45 9.15 -2.65 -2.31
N GLU A 46 9.61 -3.75 -2.92
CA GLU A 46 10.26 -3.75 -4.24
C GLU A 46 9.27 -3.38 -5.36
N LEU A 47 8.02 -3.84 -5.27
CA LEU A 47 6.98 -3.55 -6.24
C LEU A 47 6.50 -2.09 -6.20
N VAL A 48 6.45 -1.48 -5.01
CA VAL A 48 5.98 -0.08 -4.86
C VAL A 48 7.11 0.94 -5.04
N ALA A 49 8.37 0.55 -4.86
CA ALA A 49 9.53 1.45 -4.90
C ALA A 49 9.54 2.42 -6.12
N PRO A 50 9.26 1.98 -7.36
CA PRO A 50 9.26 2.88 -8.52
C PRO A 50 8.19 3.99 -8.48
N TYR A 51 7.19 3.89 -7.61
CA TYR A 51 6.08 4.83 -7.51
C TYR A 51 6.21 5.79 -6.33
N ILE A 52 7.22 5.60 -5.48
CA ILE A 52 7.39 6.33 -4.20
C ILE A 52 8.83 6.80 -3.99
N GLU A 53 9.67 6.76 -5.01
CA GLU A 53 11.10 7.11 -4.91
C GLU A 53 11.34 8.56 -4.49
N ASP A 54 10.37 9.44 -4.74
CA ASP A 54 10.37 10.86 -4.41
C ASP A 54 9.93 11.15 -2.97
N LEU A 55 9.37 10.15 -2.27
CA LEU A 55 8.95 10.29 -0.88
C LEU A 55 10.13 10.20 0.09
N THR A 56 9.93 10.72 1.30
CA THR A 56 10.89 10.54 2.39
C THR A 56 11.06 9.05 2.73
N PRO A 57 12.21 8.60 3.26
CA PRO A 57 12.41 7.20 3.62
C PRO A 57 11.37 6.66 4.62
N ASP A 58 10.85 7.51 5.50
CA ASP A 58 9.79 7.14 6.45
C ASP A 58 8.44 6.93 5.74
N ASP A 59 8.10 7.82 4.81
CA ASP A 59 6.89 7.70 4.00
C ASP A 59 6.95 6.49 3.07
N GLN A 60 8.12 6.22 2.47
CA GLN A 60 8.33 5.02 1.64
C GLN A 60 8.05 3.74 2.44
N ARG A 61 8.59 3.65 3.67
CA ARG A 61 8.34 2.53 4.57
C ARG A 61 6.87 2.41 4.96
N SER A 62 6.22 3.55 5.19
CA SER A 62 4.81 3.62 5.60
C SER A 62 3.89 3.13 4.48
N VAL A 63 4.09 3.60 3.25
CA VAL A 63 3.32 3.15 2.07
C VAL A 63 3.52 1.67 1.83
N ALA A 64 4.77 1.17 1.79
CA ALA A 64 5.05 -0.24 1.58
C ALA A 64 4.41 -1.13 2.66
N TRP A 65 4.39 -0.67 3.92
CA TRP A 65 3.76 -1.39 5.01
C TRP A 65 2.23 -1.42 4.88
N LEU A 66 1.60 -0.28 4.60
CA LEU A 66 0.14 -0.18 4.46
C LEU A 66 -0.38 -1.01 3.27
N VAL A 67 0.31 -0.96 2.13
CA VAL A 67 -0.04 -1.79 0.96
C VAL A 67 0.01 -3.28 1.31
N TRP A 68 1.06 -3.70 2.01
CA TRP A 68 1.17 -5.10 2.44
C TRP A 68 0.07 -5.48 3.44
N ASP A 69 -0.23 -4.60 4.40
CA ASP A 69 -1.26 -4.85 5.41
C ASP A 69 -2.66 -5.00 4.78
N LEU A 70 -3.01 -4.13 3.82
CA LEU A 70 -4.26 -4.24 3.04
C LEU A 70 -4.42 -5.60 2.36
N PHE A 71 -3.33 -6.17 1.81
CA PHE A 71 -3.38 -7.53 1.25
C PHE A 71 -3.62 -8.59 2.32
N GLN A 72 -3.00 -8.48 3.50
CA GLN A 72 -3.21 -9.41 4.59
C GLN A 72 -4.63 -9.32 5.16
N GLU A 73 -5.20 -8.12 5.23
CA GLU A 73 -6.61 -7.92 5.59
C GLU A 73 -7.55 -8.55 4.57
N GLY A 74 -7.32 -8.33 3.26
CA GLY A 74 -8.08 -8.97 2.18
C GLY A 74 -8.06 -10.50 2.28
N LEU A 75 -6.89 -11.08 2.56
CA LEU A 75 -6.75 -12.52 2.80
C LEU A 75 -7.58 -13.00 3.99
N LYS A 76 -7.52 -12.29 5.14
CA LYS A 76 -8.31 -12.63 6.34
C LYS A 76 -9.81 -12.63 6.03
N ILE A 77 -10.30 -11.60 5.35
CA ILE A 77 -11.71 -11.48 4.96
C ILE A 77 -12.13 -12.66 4.07
N GLU A 78 -11.29 -13.01 3.08
CA GLU A 78 -11.62 -14.10 2.17
C GLU A 78 -11.65 -15.47 2.87
N MET A 79 -10.69 -15.72 3.76
CA MET A 79 -10.64 -16.94 4.56
C MET A 79 -11.86 -17.06 5.49
N GLN A 80 -12.30 -15.95 6.09
CA GLN A 80 -13.53 -15.92 6.89
C GLN A 80 -14.77 -16.25 6.06
N ARG A 81 -14.87 -15.77 4.81
CA ARG A 81 -15.98 -16.09 3.90
C ARG A 81 -16.01 -17.57 3.52
N ARG A 82 -14.84 -18.19 3.34
CA ARG A 82 -14.73 -19.64 3.03
C ARG A 82 -15.17 -20.52 4.19
N ARG A 83 -14.84 -20.16 5.43
CA ARG A 83 -15.24 -20.91 6.64
C ARG A 83 -16.76 -20.87 6.93
N ARG A 84 -17.48 -19.92 6.35
CA ARG A 84 -18.94 -19.74 6.52
C ARG A 84 -19.77 -20.45 5.44
N ARG A 85 -19.13 -21.08 4.46
CA ARG A 85 -19.77 -21.89 3.41
C ARG A 85 -19.51 -23.36 3.70
#